data_AF-A0A8C4R2K8-F1
#
_entry.id   AF-A0A8C4R2K8-F1
#
_cell.length_a   1.000
_cell.length_b   1.000
_cell.length_c   1.000
_cell.angle_alpha   90.00
_cell.angle_beta   90.00
_cell.angle_gamma   90.00
#
_symmetry.space_group_name_H-M   'P 1'
#
loop_
_entity.id
_entity.type
_entity.pdbx_description
1 polymer ?
#
loop_
_entity_poly.entity_id
_entity_poly.type
_entity_poly.pdbx_seq_one_letter_code
_entity_poly.pdbx_strand_id
1 'polypeptide(L)'
;MEPTDNRGPEKTVEETRGTESHKMAYFPECKHAMNILRFENELFQNYVNELENKGLTGPVLNASPRRFTPESPSRRRSRGHSNSSLNQQLTLTIEQQYEIVQHAVDNLQAELAKSQYENELVVEKNKAALQNAMLRLGGNRQALYEFKQNLVNEKETGKPFPVEKFIKYIEECLHTREMLIDRLKQKNICLRGKNKKIQMQILKNEEISEVLREGDFSHLQIQNQQCVERIAELKQEILRLKVNASQTMQTLTCLKATLMRHLQESNTIDRDIILCQNLLQIMAAKSTTIEEEIQLADEERRQLKMRMASYRVPTVMEYMQQQAQHNELKHTIANWERKVEITEVSLRGLQRVCKHVTKDGRLPKLQSCQKMEQPEAGI
;
A
#
# COMPACT_ATOMS: atom_id res chain seq x y z
N MET A 1 7.04 47.86 109.94
CA MET A 1 8.46 47.90 109.55
C MET A 1 8.51 47.65 108.05
N GLU A 2 9.03 48.64 107.33
CA GLU A 2 9.11 48.71 105.87
C GLU A 2 10.13 47.72 105.25
N PRO A 3 10.09 47.53 103.93
CA PRO A 3 10.47 46.31 103.22
C PRO A 3 11.94 46.33 102.77
N THR A 4 12.40 45.23 102.19
CA THR A 4 13.55 45.26 101.27
C THR A 4 13.16 44.61 99.95
N ASP A 5 13.03 45.46 98.95
CA ASP A 5 13.00 45.15 97.53
C ASP A 5 14.45 44.98 97.04
N ASN A 6 14.73 43.96 96.23
CA ASN A 6 15.76 44.13 95.19
C ASN A 6 15.64 43.10 94.05
N ARG A 7 14.95 43.56 93.00
CA ARG A 7 15.23 43.46 91.55
C ARG A 7 16.31 42.46 91.06
N GLY A 8 15.87 41.59 90.14
CA GLY A 8 16.70 40.94 89.12
C GLY A 8 16.65 41.67 87.77
N PRO A 9 17.60 41.42 86.84
CA PRO A 9 17.87 42.30 85.69
C PRO A 9 16.96 42.03 84.48
N GLU A 10 16.56 43.14 83.85
CA GLU A 10 15.81 43.26 82.61
C GLU A 10 16.59 42.70 81.41
N LYS A 11 15.98 41.76 80.67
CA LYS A 11 16.27 41.56 79.25
C LYS A 11 15.39 42.51 78.45
N THR A 12 16.00 43.16 77.47
CA THR A 12 15.51 44.25 76.62
C THR A 12 14.16 44.00 75.96
N VAL A 13 13.23 44.94 76.18
CA VAL A 13 11.81 44.95 75.76
C VAL A 13 11.59 45.05 74.23
N GLU A 14 12.63 45.39 73.46
CA GLU A 14 12.51 45.47 71.99
C GLU A 14 12.53 44.10 71.29
N GLU A 15 13.25 43.09 71.81
CA GLU A 15 13.20 41.71 71.27
C GLU A 15 11.85 41.02 71.57
N THR A 16 11.22 41.36 72.70
CA THR A 16 9.92 40.79 73.10
C THR A 16 8.75 41.43 72.36
N ARG A 17 8.80 42.73 72.06
CA ARG A 17 7.77 43.41 71.24
C ARG A 17 7.76 42.96 69.78
N GLY A 18 8.94 42.77 69.18
CA GLY A 18 9.04 42.22 67.82
C GLY A 18 8.48 40.80 67.71
N THR A 19 8.65 39.98 68.76
CA THR A 19 8.15 38.60 68.79
C THR A 19 6.66 38.49 69.11
N GLU A 20 6.09 39.39 69.92
CA GLU A 20 4.64 39.43 70.19
C GLU A 20 3.82 39.91 68.98
N SER A 21 4.29 40.95 68.27
CA SER A 21 3.62 41.43 67.05
C SER A 21 3.67 40.38 65.92
N HIS A 22 4.73 39.58 65.88
CA HIS A 22 4.85 38.46 64.93
C HIS A 22 3.89 37.30 65.31
N LYS A 23 3.81 36.93 66.59
CA LYS A 23 2.89 35.89 67.08
C LYS A 23 1.41 36.20 66.82
N MET A 24 1.01 37.48 66.90
CA MET A 24 -0.37 37.89 66.65
C MET A 24 -0.77 37.83 65.17
N ALA A 25 0.18 38.00 64.25
CA ALA A 25 -0.05 37.82 62.81
C ALA A 25 -0.15 36.34 62.39
N TYR A 26 0.58 35.46 63.07
CA TYR A 26 0.55 34.01 62.82
C TYR A 26 -0.73 33.31 63.31
N PHE A 27 -1.47 33.88 64.28
CA PHE A 27 -2.62 33.20 64.88
C PHE A 27 -3.81 32.98 63.91
N PRO A 28 -4.25 33.96 63.09
CA PRO A 28 -5.26 33.75 62.06
C PRO A 28 -4.82 32.74 60.99
N GLU A 29 -3.54 32.78 60.60
CA GLU A 29 -2.95 31.86 59.63
C GLU A 29 -2.94 30.42 60.18
N CYS A 30 -2.55 30.23 61.44
CA CYS A 30 -2.62 28.94 62.11
C CYS A 30 -4.07 28.45 62.22
N LYS A 31 -5.03 29.32 62.54
CA LYS A 31 -6.45 28.94 62.61
C LYS A 31 -6.98 28.51 61.24
N HIS A 32 -6.60 29.21 60.17
CA HIS A 32 -6.96 28.84 58.81
C HIS A 32 -6.34 27.49 58.41
N ALA A 33 -5.06 27.29 58.69
CA ALA A 33 -4.37 26.02 58.45
C ALA A 33 -5.01 24.85 59.24
N MET A 34 -5.38 25.07 60.51
CA MET A 34 -6.12 24.08 61.31
C MET A 34 -7.48 23.74 60.73
N ASN A 35 -8.20 24.71 60.16
CA ASN A 35 -9.48 24.46 59.49
C ASN A 35 -9.32 23.65 58.21
N ILE A 36 -8.28 23.93 57.40
CA ILE A 36 -7.96 23.15 56.20
C ILE A 36 -7.65 21.70 56.57
N LEU A 37 -6.75 21.49 57.54
CA LEU A 37 -6.41 20.15 58.03
C LEU A 37 -7.62 19.42 58.61
N ARG A 38 -8.52 20.13 59.28
CA ARG A 38 -9.75 19.55 59.81
C ARG A 38 -10.68 19.10 58.68
N PHE A 39 -10.85 19.93 57.66
CA PHE A 39 -11.66 19.61 56.48
C PHE A 39 -11.07 18.42 55.71
N GLU A 40 -9.75 18.41 55.52
CA GLU A 40 -9.04 17.31 54.89
C GLU A 40 -9.23 15.99 55.67
N ASN A 41 -9.09 16.02 56.99
CA ASN A 41 -9.35 14.86 57.85
C ASN A 41 -10.81 14.39 57.78
N GLU A 42 -11.78 15.30 57.69
CA GLU A 42 -13.19 14.97 57.54
C GLU A 42 -13.47 14.29 56.19
N LEU A 43 -12.86 14.80 55.11
CA LEU A 43 -12.98 14.22 53.77
C LEU A 43 -12.41 12.80 53.74
N PHE A 44 -11.26 12.58 54.38
CA PHE A 44 -10.68 11.23 54.52
C PHE A 44 -11.56 10.31 55.36
N GLN A 45 -12.09 10.79 56.48
CA GLN A 45 -12.96 9.98 57.34
C GLN A 45 -14.23 9.57 56.59
N ASN A 46 -14.83 10.47 55.82
CA ASN A 46 -16.00 10.19 54.99
C ASN A 46 -15.69 9.14 53.91
N TYR A 47 -14.54 9.27 53.25
CA TYR A 47 -14.08 8.30 52.26
C TYR A 47 -13.86 6.90 52.87
N VAL A 48 -13.21 6.81 54.02
CA VAL A 48 -12.99 5.54 54.75
C VAL A 48 -14.32 4.92 55.19
N ASN A 49 -15.19 5.71 55.80
CA ASN A 49 -16.51 5.24 56.24
C ASN A 49 -17.34 4.68 55.05
N GLU A 50 -17.24 5.29 53.87
CA GLU A 50 -17.91 4.79 52.67
C GLU A 50 -17.31 3.50 52.13
N LEU A 51 -15.99 3.34 52.16
CA LEU A 51 -15.32 2.09 51.79
C LEU A 51 -15.70 0.95 52.75
N GLU A 52 -15.80 1.24 54.05
CA GLU A 52 -16.28 0.31 55.07
C GLU A 52 -17.74 -0.09 54.81
N ASN A 53 -18.61 0.87 54.52
CA ASN A 53 -20.02 0.62 54.21
C ASN A 53 -20.23 -0.17 52.91
N LYS A 54 -19.34 -0.01 51.92
CA LYS A 54 -19.36 -0.75 50.65
C LYS A 54 -18.70 -2.14 50.75
N GLY A 55 -18.17 -2.52 51.93
CA GLY A 55 -17.52 -3.82 52.14
C GLY A 55 -16.20 -4.00 51.39
N LEU A 56 -15.58 -2.90 50.94
CA LEU A 56 -14.37 -2.90 50.11
C LEU A 56 -13.07 -2.94 50.93
N THR A 57 -13.15 -3.08 52.25
CA THR A 57 -11.96 -3.24 53.10
C THR A 57 -11.42 -4.68 53.04
N GLY A 58 -10.79 -5.03 51.91
CA GLY A 58 -9.75 -6.06 51.82
C GLY A 58 -8.38 -5.48 52.24
N PRO A 59 -7.37 -6.32 52.55
CA PRO A 59 -6.29 -5.99 53.48
C PRO A 59 -5.26 -5.01 52.91
N VAL A 60 -5.56 -3.72 52.92
CA VAL A 60 -4.59 -2.65 52.57
C VAL A 60 -4.09 -1.89 53.81
N LEU A 61 -4.64 -2.19 55.00
CA LEU A 61 -4.18 -1.60 56.28
C LEU A 61 -3.58 -2.61 57.27
N ASN A 62 -3.21 -3.81 56.82
CA ASN A 62 -2.34 -4.70 57.60
C ASN A 62 -0.87 -4.30 57.41
N ALA A 63 -0.50 -3.11 57.85
CA ALA A 63 0.82 -2.93 58.44
C ALA A 63 0.82 -3.75 59.73
N SER A 64 1.13 -5.05 59.62
CA SER A 64 1.38 -5.88 60.80
C SER A 64 2.34 -5.13 61.72
N PRO A 65 1.99 -4.88 62.99
CA PRO A 65 3.00 -4.54 63.98
C PRO A 65 3.93 -5.75 64.03
N ARG A 66 5.15 -5.62 63.49
CA ARG A 66 6.18 -6.62 63.72
C ARG A 66 6.25 -6.82 65.24
N ARG A 67 5.89 -8.02 65.69
CA ARG A 67 6.03 -8.43 67.10
C ARG A 67 7.47 -8.18 67.51
N PHE A 68 7.66 -7.20 68.39
CA PHE A 68 8.89 -7.08 69.17
C PHE A 68 8.94 -8.31 70.09
N THR A 69 9.79 -9.28 69.75
CA THR A 69 10.29 -10.27 70.72
C THR A 69 11.34 -9.58 71.58
N PRO A 70 11.15 -9.46 72.91
CA PRO A 70 12.20 -8.93 73.77
C PRO A 70 13.13 -10.08 74.15
N GLU A 71 14.28 -10.18 73.47
CA GLU A 71 15.46 -10.81 74.08
C GLU A 71 16.52 -9.74 74.39
N SER A 72 17.10 -9.94 75.57
CA SER A 72 17.94 -9.11 76.42
C SER A 72 19.08 -8.29 75.78
N PRO A 73 19.57 -7.23 76.48
CA PRO A 73 20.29 -6.14 75.88
C PRO A 73 21.80 -6.39 75.82
N SER A 74 22.44 -5.94 74.75
CA SER A 74 23.89 -5.71 74.74
C SER A 74 24.21 -4.41 74.02
N ARG A 75 24.81 -3.50 74.79
CA ARG A 75 25.27 -2.16 74.40
C ARG A 75 26.06 -2.17 73.08
N ARG A 76 25.79 -1.21 72.20
CA ARG A 76 26.79 -0.32 71.59
C ARG A 76 26.12 0.81 70.78
N ARG A 77 26.65 2.02 70.98
CA ARG A 77 26.34 3.24 70.23
C ARG A 77 26.66 3.05 68.74
N SER A 78 25.82 3.53 67.83
CA SER A 78 26.24 4.31 66.65
C SER A 78 25.06 4.79 65.80
N ARG A 79 25.01 6.12 65.65
CA ARG A 79 24.69 6.92 64.44
C ARG A 79 23.39 6.66 63.67
N GLY A 80 22.64 7.74 63.51
CA GLY A 80 21.36 7.78 62.83
C GLY A 80 21.44 7.90 61.30
N HIS A 81 20.44 7.31 60.66
CA HIS A 81 19.83 7.72 59.39
C HIS A 81 18.69 6.73 59.10
N SER A 82 17.47 7.00 59.60
CA SER A 82 16.30 6.19 59.24
C SER A 82 14.93 6.82 59.55
N ASN A 83 14.82 8.13 59.80
CA ASN A 83 13.50 8.75 60.02
C ASN A 83 12.84 9.30 58.75
N SER A 84 13.52 9.30 57.60
CA SER A 84 12.92 9.76 56.33
C SER A 84 11.98 8.71 55.71
N SER A 85 12.30 7.42 55.84
CA SER A 85 11.56 6.34 55.19
C SER A 85 10.22 6.02 55.86
N LEU A 86 10.13 6.17 57.19
CA LEU A 86 8.90 5.90 57.94
C LEU A 86 7.86 7.01 57.76
N ASN A 87 8.29 8.27 57.65
CA ASN A 87 7.37 9.39 57.37
C ASN A 87 6.81 9.33 55.95
N GLN A 88 7.60 8.86 54.97
CA GLN A 88 7.13 8.68 53.59
C GLN A 88 6.10 7.55 53.44
N GLN A 89 6.03 6.63 54.41
CA GLN A 89 5.02 5.57 54.50
C GLN A 89 3.74 5.98 55.25
N LEU A 90 3.69 7.18 55.84
CA LEU A 90 2.55 7.71 56.58
C LEU A 90 1.80 8.82 55.83
N THR A 91 2.31 9.25 54.68
CA THR A 91 1.70 10.29 53.84
C THR A 91 1.07 9.67 52.60
N LEU A 92 -0.19 9.99 52.32
CA LEU A 92 -0.86 9.60 51.08
C LEU A 92 -0.08 10.12 49.86
N THR A 93 -0.06 9.34 48.78
CA THR A 93 0.50 9.83 47.52
C THR A 93 -0.41 10.91 46.94
N ILE A 94 0.15 11.79 46.10
CA ILE A 94 -0.62 12.85 45.42
C ILE A 94 -1.75 12.22 44.58
N GLU A 95 -1.50 11.04 43.99
CA GLU A 95 -2.50 10.25 43.27
C GLU A 95 -3.65 9.81 44.18
N GLN A 96 -3.35 9.25 45.37
CA GLN A 96 -4.37 8.86 46.35
C GLN A 96 -5.16 10.07 46.86
N GLN A 97 -4.50 11.20 47.13
CA GLN A 97 -5.18 12.44 47.52
C GLN A 97 -6.12 12.93 46.42
N TYR A 98 -5.69 12.88 45.16
CA TYR A 98 -6.53 13.24 44.02
C TYR A 98 -7.73 12.32 43.89
N GLU A 99 -7.56 11.00 44.03
CA GLU A 99 -8.67 10.03 43.98
C GLU A 99 -9.71 10.28 45.07
N ILE A 100 -9.28 10.55 46.30
CA ILE A 100 -10.18 10.82 47.43
C ILE A 100 -10.95 12.13 47.20
N VAL A 101 -10.28 13.19 46.72
CA VAL A 101 -10.92 14.46 46.38
C VAL A 101 -11.91 14.28 45.22
N GLN A 102 -11.54 13.54 44.19
CA GLN A 102 -12.40 13.27 43.04
C GLN A 102 -13.67 12.52 43.48
N HIS A 103 -13.51 11.48 44.31
CA HIS A 103 -14.64 10.74 44.86
C HIS A 103 -15.55 11.63 45.73
N ALA A 104 -14.98 12.50 46.55
CA ALA A 104 -15.77 13.46 47.34
C ALA A 104 -16.53 14.45 46.44
N VAL A 105 -15.92 14.91 45.35
CA VAL A 105 -16.57 15.77 44.35
C VAL A 105 -17.72 15.02 43.68
N ASP A 106 -17.50 13.78 43.24
CA ASP A 106 -18.52 12.96 42.59
C ASP A 106 -19.71 12.70 43.53
N ASN A 107 -19.43 12.42 44.81
CA ASN A 107 -20.45 12.24 45.84
C ASN A 107 -21.27 13.52 46.09
N LEU A 108 -20.59 14.67 46.24
CA LEU A 108 -21.26 15.96 46.41
C LEU A 108 -22.10 16.33 45.18
N GLN A 109 -21.62 16.01 43.98
CA GLN A 109 -22.39 16.18 42.75
C GLN A 109 -23.64 15.29 42.73
N ALA A 110 -23.51 14.02 43.15
CA ALA A 110 -24.63 13.10 43.24
C ALA A 110 -25.66 13.56 44.30
N GLU A 111 -25.21 14.01 45.47
CA GLU A 111 -26.08 14.53 46.52
C GLU A 111 -26.77 15.83 46.09
N LEU A 112 -26.04 16.74 45.42
CA LEU A 112 -26.60 17.96 44.85
C LEU A 112 -27.68 17.64 43.81
N ALA A 113 -27.42 16.72 42.89
CA ALA A 113 -28.39 16.30 41.88
C ALA A 113 -29.64 15.68 42.52
N LYS A 114 -29.46 14.84 43.55
CA LYS A 114 -30.56 14.27 44.32
C LYS A 114 -31.39 15.35 45.02
N SER A 115 -30.73 16.29 45.70
CA SER A 115 -31.39 17.40 46.39
C SER A 115 -32.13 18.31 45.40
N GLN A 116 -31.56 18.60 44.24
CA GLN A 116 -32.22 19.35 43.17
C GLN A 116 -33.50 18.66 42.71
N TYR A 117 -33.44 17.35 42.43
CA TYR A 117 -34.61 16.56 42.05
C TYR A 117 -35.71 16.56 43.14
N GLU A 118 -35.33 16.36 44.41
CA GLU A 118 -36.28 16.39 45.52
C GLU A 118 -36.94 17.76 45.67
N ASN A 119 -36.16 18.84 45.55
CA ASN A 119 -36.66 20.21 45.59
C ASN A 119 -37.60 20.51 44.42
N GLU A 120 -37.27 20.11 43.20
CA GLU A 120 -38.14 20.24 42.03
C GLU A 120 -39.47 19.51 42.24
N LEU A 121 -39.43 18.29 42.77
CA LEU A 121 -40.63 17.52 43.09
C LEU A 121 -41.52 18.24 44.11
N VAL A 122 -40.93 18.84 45.15
CA VAL A 122 -41.66 19.63 46.15
C VAL A 122 -42.25 20.90 45.53
N VAL A 123 -41.48 21.60 44.70
CA VAL A 123 -41.95 22.79 43.99
C VAL A 123 -43.14 22.46 43.09
N GLU A 124 -43.08 21.38 42.32
CA GLU A 124 -44.20 20.96 41.46
C GLU A 124 -45.43 20.53 42.26
N LYS A 125 -45.25 19.82 43.37
CA LYS A 125 -46.36 19.50 44.29
C LYS A 125 -47.01 20.77 44.86
N ASN A 126 -46.21 21.74 45.30
CA ASN A 126 -46.70 23.00 45.84
C ASN A 126 -47.41 23.84 44.76
N LYS A 127 -46.88 23.90 43.53
CA LYS A 127 -47.53 24.54 42.39
C LYS A 127 -48.90 23.91 42.11
N ALA A 128 -48.99 22.58 42.08
CA ALA A 128 -50.25 21.88 41.89
C ALA A 128 -51.25 22.14 43.03
N ALA A 129 -50.79 22.17 44.28
CA ALA A 129 -51.63 22.50 45.43
C ALA A 129 -52.16 23.94 45.36
N LEU A 130 -51.30 24.91 45.00
CA LEU A 130 -51.68 26.30 44.82
C LEU A 130 -52.71 26.47 43.71
N GLN A 131 -52.50 25.86 42.54
CA GLN A 131 -53.46 25.91 41.44
C GLN A 131 -54.82 25.33 41.84
N ASN A 132 -54.84 24.20 42.55
CA ASN A 132 -56.08 23.63 43.07
C ASN A 132 -56.78 24.57 44.06
N ALA A 133 -56.04 25.19 44.97
CA ALA A 133 -56.59 26.17 45.91
C ALA A 133 -57.18 27.39 45.19
N MET A 134 -56.50 27.91 44.16
CA MET A 134 -56.99 29.02 43.33
C MET A 134 -58.27 28.65 42.58
N LEU A 135 -58.34 27.45 41.98
CA LEU A 135 -59.55 26.96 41.30
C LEU A 135 -60.72 26.82 42.28
N ARG A 136 -60.48 26.29 43.49
CA ARG A 136 -61.50 26.18 44.54
C ARG A 136 -61.98 27.55 45.00
N LEU A 137 -61.07 28.51 45.19
CA LEU A 137 -61.43 29.88 45.57
C LEU A 137 -62.28 30.55 44.48
N GLY A 138 -61.91 30.40 43.21
CA GLY A 138 -62.68 30.89 42.07
C GLY A 138 -64.09 30.29 42.04
N GLY A 139 -64.19 28.96 42.15
CA GLY A 139 -65.48 28.26 42.23
C GLY A 139 -66.34 28.69 43.41
N ASN A 140 -65.75 28.88 44.60
CA ASN A 140 -66.47 29.37 45.78
C ASN A 140 -67.00 30.80 45.60
N ARG A 141 -66.21 31.69 44.99
CA ARG A 141 -66.64 33.06 44.69
C ARG A 141 -67.82 33.06 43.71
N GLN A 142 -67.73 32.24 42.67
CA GLN A 142 -68.82 32.10 41.71
C GLN A 142 -70.09 31.52 42.36
N ALA A 143 -69.96 30.46 43.15
CA ALA A 143 -71.09 29.86 43.88
C ALA A 143 -71.74 30.86 44.87
N LEU A 144 -70.93 31.71 45.54
CA LEU A 144 -71.45 32.77 46.40
C LEU A 144 -72.20 33.85 45.60
N TYR A 145 -71.69 34.22 44.43
CA TYR A 145 -72.36 35.18 43.55
C TYR A 145 -73.70 34.63 43.05
N GLU A 146 -73.72 33.40 42.54
CA GLU A 146 -74.94 32.71 42.09
C GLU A 146 -75.96 32.54 43.23
N PHE A 147 -75.49 32.17 44.44
CA PHE A 147 -76.34 32.10 45.62
C PHE A 147 -76.99 33.45 45.95
N LYS A 148 -76.21 34.54 45.98
CA LYS A 148 -76.73 35.88 46.23
C LYS A 148 -77.72 36.29 45.14
N GLN A 149 -77.38 36.10 43.86
CA GLN A 149 -78.23 36.46 42.73
C GLN A 149 -79.57 35.69 42.72
N ASN A 150 -79.53 34.38 43.00
CA ASN A 150 -80.71 33.51 42.85
C ASN A 150 -81.61 33.50 44.10
N LEU A 151 -81.05 33.73 45.29
CA LEU A 151 -81.76 33.58 46.56
C LEU A 151 -81.85 34.86 47.40
N VAL A 152 -80.91 35.80 47.25
CA VAL A 152 -80.86 37.06 48.01
C VAL A 152 -81.21 38.22 47.08
N ASN A 153 -82.50 38.49 46.93
CA ASN A 153 -82.93 39.75 46.33
C ASN A 153 -82.69 40.88 47.34
N GLU A 154 -81.64 41.69 47.15
CA GLU A 154 -81.21 42.77 48.07
C GLU A 154 -82.28 43.85 48.38
N LYS A 155 -83.48 43.79 47.77
CA LYS A 155 -84.50 44.84 47.83
C LYS A 155 -85.78 44.49 48.60
N GLU A 156 -85.96 43.27 49.13
CA GLU A 156 -87.19 42.86 49.82
C GLU A 156 -86.96 42.57 51.31
N THR A 157 -86.64 43.61 52.08
CA THR A 157 -86.64 43.54 53.56
C THR A 157 -88.07 43.44 54.08
N GLY A 158 -88.48 42.24 54.50
CA GLY A 158 -89.74 42.01 55.22
C GLY A 158 -90.59 40.82 54.77
N LYS A 159 -90.29 40.18 53.62
CA LYS A 159 -90.99 38.96 53.19
C LYS A 159 -90.33 37.69 53.76
N PRO A 160 -91.10 36.66 54.13
CA PRO A 160 -90.55 35.37 54.55
C PRO A 160 -89.71 34.74 53.44
N PHE A 161 -88.58 34.13 53.82
CA PHE A 161 -87.64 33.50 52.89
C PHE A 161 -88.33 32.43 52.02
N PRO A 162 -88.20 32.47 50.68
CA PRO A 162 -88.88 31.53 49.79
C PRO A 162 -88.21 30.15 49.80
N VAL A 163 -88.65 29.29 50.72
CA VAL A 163 -88.12 27.93 50.93
C VAL A 163 -88.14 27.08 49.65
N GLU A 164 -89.19 27.17 48.83
CA GLU A 164 -89.30 26.41 47.57
C GLU A 164 -88.21 26.78 46.55
N LYS A 165 -87.82 28.06 46.48
CA LYS A 165 -86.71 28.50 45.61
C LYS A 165 -85.37 27.97 46.10
N PHE A 166 -85.19 27.92 47.42
CA PHE A 166 -84.00 27.35 48.03
C PHE A 166 -83.87 25.84 47.76
N ILE A 167 -84.98 25.10 47.86
CA ILE A 167 -85.01 23.67 47.53
C ILE A 167 -84.61 23.45 46.06
N LYS A 168 -85.25 24.17 45.12
CA LYS A 168 -84.91 24.07 43.69
C LYS A 168 -83.45 24.41 43.40
N TYR A 169 -82.92 25.45 44.01
CA TYR A 169 -81.51 25.81 43.88
C TYR A 169 -80.57 24.69 44.38
N ILE A 170 -80.89 24.06 45.52
CA ILE A 170 -80.12 22.92 46.01
C ILE A 170 -80.20 21.73 45.04
N GLU A 171 -81.39 21.41 44.52
CA GLU A 171 -81.58 20.32 43.55
C GLU A 171 -80.75 20.55 42.28
N GLU A 172 -80.76 21.77 41.73
CA GLU A 172 -79.92 22.16 40.59
C GLU A 172 -78.42 22.07 40.91
N CYS A 173 -78.00 22.48 42.12
CA CYS A 173 -76.62 22.34 42.58
C CYS A 173 -76.18 20.87 42.72
N LEU A 174 -77.08 20.00 43.17
CA LEU A 174 -76.81 18.56 43.27
C LEU A 174 -76.71 17.93 41.89
N HIS A 175 -77.64 18.27 40.99
CA HIS A 175 -77.64 17.76 39.62
C HIS A 175 -76.38 18.17 38.83
N THR A 176 -75.97 19.43 38.92
CA THR A 176 -74.73 19.91 38.28
C THR A 176 -73.48 19.23 38.83
N ARG A 177 -73.42 18.97 40.15
CA ARG A 177 -72.34 18.20 40.78
C ARG A 177 -72.33 16.76 40.30
N GLU A 178 -73.49 16.11 40.17
CA GLU A 178 -73.61 14.75 39.68
C GLU A 178 -73.12 14.62 38.22
N MET A 179 -73.51 15.57 37.37
CA MET A 179 -72.99 15.68 36.00
C MET A 179 -71.47 15.88 35.94
N LEU A 180 -70.89 16.67 36.86
CA LEU A 180 -69.45 16.83 36.96
C LEU A 180 -68.76 15.53 37.41
N ILE A 181 -69.34 14.82 38.38
CA ILE A 181 -68.83 13.53 38.85
C ILE A 181 -68.76 12.53 37.70
N ASP A 182 -69.83 12.40 36.91
CA ASP A 182 -69.85 11.46 35.78
C ASP A 182 -68.85 11.83 34.70
N ARG A 183 -68.71 13.13 34.39
CA ARG A 183 -67.67 13.62 33.47
C ARG A 183 -66.25 13.29 33.97
N LEU A 184 -65.99 13.47 35.27
CA LEU A 184 -64.69 13.16 35.87
C LEU A 184 -64.42 11.65 35.88
N LYS A 185 -65.42 10.81 36.16
CA LYS A 185 -65.32 9.34 36.07
C LYS A 185 -64.95 8.90 34.65
N GLN A 186 -65.63 9.41 33.63
CA GLN A 186 -65.32 9.12 32.23
C GLN A 186 -63.88 9.54 31.87
N LYS A 187 -63.46 10.74 32.29
CA LYS A 187 -62.08 11.21 32.08
C LYS A 187 -61.05 10.32 32.78
N ASN A 188 -61.35 9.85 33.99
CA ASN A 188 -60.49 8.94 34.74
C ASN A 188 -60.31 7.59 34.02
N ILE A 189 -61.39 6.99 33.51
CA ILE A 189 -61.33 5.75 32.71
C ILE A 189 -60.47 5.94 31.45
N CYS A 190 -60.65 7.05 30.74
CA CYS A 190 -59.85 7.36 29.55
C CYS A 190 -58.35 7.49 29.87
N LEU A 191 -58.01 8.21 30.95
CA LEU A 191 -56.63 8.39 31.39
C LEU A 191 -56.00 7.07 31.85
N ARG A 192 -56.73 6.22 32.59
CA ARG A 192 -56.26 4.87 32.94
C ARG A 192 -55.94 4.03 31.71
N GLY A 193 -56.81 4.09 30.69
CA GLY A 193 -56.58 3.41 29.41
C GLY A 193 -55.32 3.91 28.69
N LYS A 194 -55.10 5.24 28.65
CA LYS A 194 -53.87 5.83 28.09
C LYS A 194 -52.62 5.41 28.88
N ASN A 195 -52.68 5.46 30.20
CA ASN A 195 -51.57 5.06 31.06
C ASN A 195 -51.19 3.59 30.83
N LYS A 196 -52.18 2.69 30.79
CA LYS A 196 -51.93 1.27 30.48
C LYS A 196 -51.31 1.06 29.09
N LYS A 197 -51.73 1.83 28.06
CA LYS A 197 -51.12 1.77 26.73
C LYS A 197 -49.65 2.21 26.75
N ILE A 198 -49.34 3.30 27.44
CA ILE A 198 -47.97 3.81 27.58
C ILE A 198 -47.10 2.79 28.34
N GLN A 199 -47.60 2.24 29.45
CA GLN A 199 -46.89 1.18 30.18
C GLN A 199 -46.60 -0.04 29.29
N MET A 200 -47.56 -0.49 28.47
CA MET A 200 -47.33 -1.57 27.51
C MET A 200 -46.32 -1.21 26.42
N GLN A 201 -46.24 0.04 25.98
CA GLN A 201 -45.23 0.50 25.03
C GLN A 201 -43.84 0.50 25.66
N ILE A 202 -43.73 0.94 26.92
CA ILE A 202 -42.48 0.90 27.67
C ILE A 202 -41.99 -0.54 27.77
N LEU A 203 -42.85 -1.47 28.22
CA LEU A 203 -42.49 -2.90 28.33
C LEU A 203 -42.05 -3.49 26.99
N LYS A 204 -42.76 -3.19 25.90
CA LYS A 204 -42.36 -3.66 24.55
C LYS A 204 -41.03 -3.07 24.10
N ASN A 205 -40.79 -1.79 24.38
CA ASN A 205 -39.53 -1.15 24.03
C ASN A 205 -38.38 -1.69 24.88
N GLU A 206 -38.63 -2.01 26.16
CA GLU A 206 -37.69 -2.71 27.03
C GLU A 206 -37.38 -4.11 26.51
N GLU A 207 -38.39 -4.89 26.10
CA GLU A 207 -38.18 -6.21 25.46
C GLU A 207 -37.39 -6.09 24.15
N ILE A 208 -37.67 -5.08 23.30
CA ILE A 208 -36.90 -4.84 22.06
C ILE A 208 -35.46 -4.40 22.38
N SER A 209 -35.27 -3.61 23.44
CA SER A 209 -33.94 -3.25 23.95
C SER A 209 -33.22 -4.47 24.53
N GLU A 210 -33.94 -5.42 25.12
CA GLU A 210 -33.41 -6.69 25.62
C GLU A 210 -33.21 -7.72 24.48
N VAL A 211 -33.78 -7.50 23.30
CA VAL A 211 -33.45 -8.24 22.08
C VAL A 211 -32.17 -7.68 21.46
N LEU A 212 -31.96 -6.37 21.45
CA LEU A 212 -30.67 -5.72 21.15
C LEU A 212 -29.69 -5.87 22.33
N ARG A 213 -29.36 -7.11 22.72
CA ARG A 213 -28.38 -7.35 23.79
C ARG A 213 -27.00 -6.90 23.35
N GLU A 214 -26.15 -6.56 24.31
CA GLU A 214 -24.70 -6.41 24.13
C GLU A 214 -24.08 -7.59 23.34
N GLY A 215 -24.68 -8.79 23.43
CA GLY A 215 -24.31 -9.95 22.63
C GLY A 215 -24.47 -9.79 21.13
N ASP A 216 -25.51 -9.09 20.65
CA ASP A 216 -25.74 -8.85 19.22
C ASP A 216 -24.77 -7.80 18.68
N PHE A 217 -24.51 -6.75 19.46
CA PHE A 217 -23.48 -5.76 19.14
C PHE A 217 -22.09 -6.39 19.14
N SER A 218 -21.79 -7.23 20.12
CA SER A 218 -20.55 -8.00 20.18
C SER A 218 -20.43 -8.95 18.99
N HIS A 219 -21.51 -9.61 18.60
CA HIS A 219 -21.54 -10.48 17.43
C HIS A 219 -21.27 -9.71 16.14
N LEU A 220 -21.92 -8.55 15.96
CA LEU A 220 -21.70 -7.68 14.81
C LEU A 220 -20.26 -7.14 14.79
N GLN A 221 -19.72 -6.78 15.95
CA GLN A 221 -18.33 -6.34 16.08
C GLN A 221 -17.35 -7.46 15.71
N ILE A 222 -17.59 -8.69 16.17
CA ILE A 222 -16.80 -9.87 15.80
C ILE A 222 -16.88 -10.13 14.30
N GLN A 223 -18.08 -10.10 13.71
CA GLN A 223 -18.25 -10.30 12.27
C GLN A 223 -17.53 -9.23 11.45
N ASN A 224 -17.61 -7.97 11.87
CA ASN A 224 -16.93 -6.87 11.20
C ASN A 224 -15.40 -7.03 11.31
N GLN A 225 -14.89 -7.35 12.50
CA GLN A 225 -13.47 -7.63 12.74
C GLN A 225 -12.98 -8.77 11.83
N GLN A 226 -13.72 -9.87 11.75
CA GLN A 226 -13.41 -11.00 10.86
C GLN A 226 -13.42 -10.59 9.37
N CYS A 227 -14.36 -9.75 8.95
CA CYS A 227 -14.39 -9.23 7.57
C CYS A 227 -13.17 -8.36 7.27
N VAL A 228 -12.80 -7.47 8.19
CA VAL A 228 -11.62 -6.60 8.05
C VAL A 228 -10.34 -7.42 7.96
N GLU A 229 -10.18 -8.44 8.81
CA GLU A 229 -9.04 -9.36 8.77
C GLU A 229 -8.99 -10.11 7.43
N ARG A 230 -10.13 -10.63 6.95
CA ARG A 230 -10.19 -11.31 5.65
C ARG A 230 -9.88 -10.39 4.47
N ILE A 231 -10.31 -9.13 4.53
CA ILE A 231 -9.94 -8.12 3.53
C ILE A 231 -8.43 -7.86 3.55
N ALA A 232 -7.82 -7.79 4.74
CA ALA A 232 -6.38 -7.60 4.88
C ALA A 232 -5.58 -8.78 4.30
N GLU A 233 -5.98 -10.02 4.59
CA GLU A 233 -5.40 -11.25 4.02
C GLU A 233 -5.47 -11.24 2.49
N LEU A 234 -6.66 -10.99 1.93
CA LEU A 234 -6.86 -10.95 0.47
C LEU A 234 -6.03 -9.83 -0.18
N LYS A 235 -5.93 -8.67 0.46
CA LYS A 235 -5.09 -7.56 -0.03
C LYS A 235 -3.62 -7.94 -0.05
N GLN A 236 -3.13 -8.62 0.99
CA GLN A 236 -1.75 -9.11 1.04
C GLN A 236 -1.48 -10.14 -0.05
N GLU A 237 -2.42 -11.07 -0.29
CA GLU A 237 -2.29 -12.07 -1.34
C GLU A 237 -2.29 -11.43 -2.73
N ILE A 238 -3.15 -10.44 -2.99
CA ILE A 238 -3.13 -9.66 -4.24
C ILE A 238 -1.78 -8.97 -4.45
N LEU A 239 -1.21 -8.37 -3.40
CA LEU A 239 0.12 -7.74 -3.49
C LEU A 239 1.20 -8.76 -3.84
N ARG A 240 1.18 -9.94 -3.19
CA ARG A 240 2.11 -11.04 -3.48
C ARG A 240 1.99 -11.51 -4.93
N LEU A 241 0.77 -11.75 -5.40
CA LEU A 241 0.51 -12.18 -6.77
C LEU A 241 0.93 -11.11 -7.79
N LYS A 242 0.72 -9.82 -7.49
CA LYS A 242 1.16 -8.71 -8.36
C LYS A 242 2.68 -8.66 -8.49
N VAL A 243 3.42 -8.82 -7.40
CA VAL A 243 4.88 -8.90 -7.43
C VAL A 243 5.34 -10.10 -8.25
N ASN A 244 4.76 -11.28 -8.02
CA ASN A 244 5.10 -12.50 -8.76
C ASN A 244 4.81 -12.37 -10.27
N ALA A 245 3.68 -11.75 -10.64
CA ALA A 245 3.32 -11.49 -12.03
C ALA A 245 4.34 -10.54 -12.68
N SER A 246 4.74 -9.47 -11.98
CA SER A 246 5.77 -8.54 -12.45
C SER A 246 7.13 -9.22 -12.65
N GLN A 247 7.56 -10.06 -11.70
CA GLN A 247 8.81 -10.82 -11.81
C GLN A 247 8.76 -11.81 -12.96
N THR A 248 7.67 -12.57 -13.10
CA THR A 248 7.47 -13.49 -14.22
C THR A 248 7.53 -12.76 -15.57
N MET A 249 6.90 -11.59 -15.67
CA MET A 249 6.93 -10.77 -16.87
C MET A 249 8.34 -10.26 -17.20
N GLN A 250 9.12 -9.86 -16.19
CA GLN A 250 10.51 -9.45 -16.36
C GLN A 250 11.37 -10.62 -16.87
N THR A 251 11.26 -11.79 -16.24
CA THR A 251 11.95 -13.01 -16.67
C THR A 251 11.59 -13.38 -18.11
N LEU A 252 10.30 -13.35 -18.46
CA LEU A 252 9.83 -13.62 -19.82
C LEU A 252 10.44 -12.63 -20.83
N THR A 253 10.50 -11.35 -20.47
CA THR A 253 11.09 -10.30 -21.32
C THR A 253 12.59 -10.55 -21.54
N CYS A 254 13.32 -10.92 -20.49
CA CYS A 254 14.74 -11.28 -20.58
C CYS A 254 14.97 -12.53 -21.45
N LEU A 255 14.15 -13.57 -21.28
CA LEU A 255 14.22 -14.79 -22.08
C LEU A 255 13.92 -14.51 -23.56
N LYS A 256 12.89 -13.68 -23.85
CA LYS A 256 12.57 -13.26 -25.20
C LYS A 256 13.73 -12.50 -25.86
N ALA A 257 14.37 -11.57 -25.13
CA ALA A 257 15.53 -10.85 -25.63
C ALA A 257 16.72 -11.79 -25.93
N THR A 258 16.93 -12.77 -25.04
CA THR A 258 17.98 -13.79 -25.22
C THR A 258 17.74 -14.67 -26.43
N LEU A 259 16.51 -15.13 -26.62
CA LEU A 259 16.11 -15.90 -27.79
C LEU A 259 16.30 -15.11 -29.08
N MET A 260 15.89 -13.84 -29.11
CA MET A 260 16.06 -12.97 -30.29
C MET A 260 17.53 -12.78 -30.66
N ARG A 261 18.40 -12.62 -29.66
CA ARG A 261 19.86 -12.56 -29.88
C ARG A 261 20.40 -13.87 -30.46
N HIS A 262 20.05 -15.02 -29.89
CA HIS A 262 20.49 -16.32 -30.43
C HIS A 262 19.95 -16.59 -31.84
N LEU A 263 18.72 -16.16 -32.14
CA LEU A 263 18.16 -16.24 -33.48
C LEU A 263 18.94 -15.36 -34.47
N GLN A 264 19.33 -14.15 -34.05
CA GLN A 264 20.17 -13.28 -34.86
C GLN A 264 21.56 -13.89 -35.09
N GLU A 265 22.19 -14.45 -34.05
CA GLU A 265 23.47 -15.18 -34.14
C GLU A 265 23.37 -16.38 -35.09
N SER A 266 22.32 -17.19 -34.97
CA SER A 266 22.07 -18.31 -35.90
C SER A 266 21.97 -17.82 -37.34
N ASN A 267 21.17 -16.78 -37.59
CA ASN A 267 21.04 -16.20 -38.92
C ASN A 267 22.36 -15.65 -39.47
N THR A 268 23.25 -15.11 -38.62
CA THR A 268 24.58 -14.68 -39.07
C THR A 268 25.46 -15.87 -39.40
N ILE A 269 25.45 -16.92 -38.58
CA ILE A 269 26.22 -18.15 -38.82
C ILE A 269 25.73 -18.84 -40.11
N ASP A 270 24.42 -18.88 -40.35
CA ASP A 270 23.85 -19.47 -41.56
C ASP A 270 24.33 -18.72 -42.82
N ARG A 271 24.42 -17.38 -42.77
CA ARG A 271 24.99 -16.58 -43.86
C ARG A 271 26.48 -16.88 -44.05
N ASP A 272 27.24 -17.00 -42.96
CA ASP A 272 28.67 -17.31 -43.01
C ASP A 272 28.92 -18.72 -43.57
N ILE A 273 28.07 -19.69 -43.22
CA ILE A 273 28.10 -21.05 -43.79
C ILE A 273 27.87 -20.99 -45.30
N ILE A 274 26.85 -20.26 -45.77
CA ILE A 274 26.58 -20.09 -47.20
C ILE A 274 27.77 -19.43 -47.90
N LEU A 275 28.37 -18.39 -47.30
CA LEU A 275 29.56 -17.74 -47.84
C LEU A 275 30.74 -18.70 -47.95
N CYS A 276 31.05 -19.45 -46.89
CA CYS A 276 32.10 -20.47 -46.87
C CYS A 276 31.86 -21.58 -47.90
N GLN A 277 30.61 -22.04 -48.06
CA GLN A 277 30.25 -23.02 -49.08
C GLN A 277 30.50 -22.50 -50.49
N ASN A 278 30.11 -21.25 -50.78
CA ASN A 278 30.36 -20.61 -52.08
C ASN A 278 31.87 -20.47 -52.35
N LEU A 279 32.63 -20.02 -51.36
CA LEU A 279 34.09 -19.91 -51.48
C LEU A 279 34.74 -21.27 -51.70
N LEU A 280 34.28 -22.31 -50.99
CA LEU A 280 34.77 -23.67 -51.16
C LEU A 280 34.47 -24.22 -52.56
N GLN A 281 33.28 -23.93 -53.12
CA GLN A 281 32.95 -24.29 -54.50
C GLN A 281 33.89 -23.60 -55.51
N ILE A 282 34.16 -22.30 -55.34
CA ILE A 282 35.08 -21.55 -56.20
C ILE A 282 36.51 -22.12 -56.09
N MET A 283 36.97 -22.42 -54.88
CA MET A 283 38.30 -22.98 -54.65
C MET A 283 38.43 -24.40 -55.24
N ALA A 284 37.40 -25.23 -55.09
CA ALA A 284 37.37 -26.57 -55.69
C ALA A 284 37.46 -26.48 -57.22
N ALA A 285 36.68 -25.60 -57.85
CA ALA A 285 36.74 -25.37 -59.29
C ALA A 285 38.11 -24.85 -59.76
N LYS A 286 38.75 -23.98 -58.99
CA LYS A 286 40.13 -23.53 -59.27
C LYS A 286 41.14 -24.65 -59.11
N SER A 287 40.98 -25.52 -58.11
CA SER A 287 41.86 -26.68 -57.90
C SER A 287 41.79 -27.62 -59.11
N THR A 288 40.59 -27.92 -59.61
CA THR A 288 40.43 -28.77 -60.80
C THR A 288 41.08 -28.16 -62.03
N THR A 289 40.92 -26.85 -62.27
CA THR A 289 41.60 -26.19 -63.40
C THR A 289 43.12 -26.20 -63.25
N ILE A 290 43.64 -25.97 -62.04
CA ILE A 290 45.09 -26.02 -61.78
C ILE A 290 45.61 -27.45 -61.97
N GLU A 291 44.87 -28.46 -61.53
CA GLU A 291 45.22 -29.87 -61.74
C GLU A 291 45.27 -30.22 -63.24
N GLU A 292 44.30 -29.74 -64.03
CA GLU A 292 44.30 -29.88 -65.50
C GLU A 292 45.52 -29.19 -66.14
N GLU A 293 45.83 -27.96 -65.72
CA GLU A 293 47.01 -27.21 -66.19
C GLU A 293 48.33 -27.94 -65.83
N ILE A 294 48.45 -28.49 -64.62
CA ILE A 294 49.60 -29.29 -64.19
C ILE A 294 49.74 -30.54 -65.07
N GLN A 295 48.64 -31.25 -65.33
CA GLN A 295 48.66 -32.44 -66.19
C GLN A 295 49.12 -32.11 -67.60
N LEU A 296 48.62 -31.00 -68.18
CA LEU A 296 49.01 -30.55 -69.50
C LEU A 296 50.50 -30.16 -69.54
N ALA A 297 50.96 -29.38 -68.56
CA ALA A 297 52.37 -29.01 -68.44
C ALA A 297 53.28 -30.23 -68.24
N ASP A 298 52.82 -31.25 -67.51
CA ASP A 298 53.54 -32.52 -67.33
C ASP A 298 53.62 -33.35 -68.61
N GLU A 299 52.57 -33.37 -69.41
CA GLU A 299 52.56 -33.99 -70.75
C GLU A 299 53.56 -33.29 -71.67
N GLU A 300 53.51 -31.96 -71.76
CA GLU A 300 54.45 -31.16 -72.54
C GLU A 300 55.90 -31.38 -72.09
N ARG A 301 56.13 -31.37 -70.77
CA ARG A 301 57.44 -31.66 -70.18
C ARG A 301 57.92 -33.06 -70.54
N ARG A 302 57.05 -34.06 -70.58
CA ARG A 302 57.37 -35.44 -70.98
C ARG A 302 57.72 -35.51 -72.47
N GLN A 303 56.92 -34.87 -73.33
CA GLN A 303 57.19 -34.80 -74.77
C GLN A 303 58.53 -34.10 -75.05
N LEU A 304 58.83 -33.00 -74.35
CA LEU A 304 60.09 -32.30 -74.48
C LEU A 304 61.26 -33.17 -74.03
N LYS A 305 61.14 -33.89 -72.90
CA LYS A 305 62.16 -34.86 -72.47
C LYS A 305 62.37 -35.97 -73.50
N MET A 306 61.31 -36.50 -74.10
CA MET A 306 61.41 -37.49 -75.19
C MET A 306 62.15 -36.90 -76.40
N ARG A 307 61.78 -35.70 -76.84
CA ARG A 307 62.47 -34.98 -77.93
C ARG A 307 63.95 -34.76 -77.62
N MET A 308 64.27 -34.32 -76.40
CA MET A 308 65.65 -34.10 -75.94
C MET A 308 66.44 -35.42 -75.85
N ALA A 309 65.81 -36.53 -75.47
CA ALA A 309 66.45 -37.84 -75.45
C ALA A 309 66.70 -38.40 -76.86
N SER A 310 65.77 -38.17 -77.80
CA SER A 310 65.95 -38.53 -79.21
C SER A 310 66.87 -37.57 -79.98
N TYR A 311 67.11 -36.38 -79.43
CA TYR A 311 67.96 -35.38 -80.06
C TYR A 311 69.42 -35.80 -79.94
N ARG A 312 69.99 -36.23 -81.06
CA ARG A 312 71.42 -36.53 -81.22
C ARG A 312 72.04 -35.42 -82.05
N VAL A 313 73.06 -34.75 -81.51
CA VAL A 313 73.86 -33.79 -82.28
C VAL A 313 74.58 -34.56 -83.40
N PRO A 314 74.35 -34.24 -84.69
CA PRO A 314 75.02 -34.92 -85.79
C PRO A 314 76.53 -34.76 -85.68
N THR A 315 77.26 -35.83 -85.99
CA THR A 315 78.73 -35.78 -86.03
C THR A 315 79.16 -34.81 -87.13
N VAL A 316 80.31 -34.12 -87.00
CA VAL A 316 80.76 -33.10 -87.98
C VAL A 316 80.72 -33.62 -89.42
N MET A 317 81.07 -34.89 -89.65
CA MET A 317 81.00 -35.54 -90.96
C MET A 317 79.57 -35.75 -91.47
N GLU A 318 78.63 -36.16 -90.62
CA GLU A 318 77.21 -36.30 -90.96
C GLU A 318 76.60 -34.94 -91.28
N TYR A 319 76.95 -33.90 -90.52
CA TYR A 319 76.54 -32.52 -90.81
C TYR A 319 77.09 -32.04 -92.15
N MET A 320 78.37 -32.28 -92.46
CA MET A 320 78.95 -31.93 -93.75
C MET A 320 78.28 -32.66 -94.92
N GLN A 321 77.94 -33.95 -94.75
CA GLN A 321 77.22 -34.73 -95.76
C GLN A 321 75.78 -34.22 -95.96
N GLN A 322 75.05 -33.97 -94.87
CA GLN A 322 73.70 -33.39 -94.95
C GLN A 322 73.73 -31.98 -95.55
N GLN A 323 74.75 -31.18 -95.27
CA GLN A 323 74.93 -29.86 -95.86
C GLN A 323 75.27 -29.94 -97.35
N ALA A 324 76.08 -30.91 -97.77
CA ALA A 324 76.34 -31.19 -99.18
C ALA A 324 75.06 -31.63 -99.90
N GLN A 325 74.29 -32.56 -99.33
CA GLN A 325 72.99 -32.99 -99.85
C GLN A 325 71.98 -31.83 -99.90
N HIS A 326 71.95 -30.96 -98.88
CA HIS A 326 71.11 -29.76 -98.88
C HIS A 326 71.51 -28.79 -99.99
N ASN A 327 72.80 -28.60 -100.22
CA ASN A 327 73.30 -27.77 -101.31
C ASN A 327 73.02 -28.40 -102.67
N GLU A 328 73.12 -29.72 -102.82
CA GLU A 328 72.72 -30.45 -104.01
C GLU A 328 71.23 -30.32 -104.26
N LEU A 329 70.39 -30.54 -103.25
CA LEU A 329 68.93 -30.36 -103.33
C LEU A 329 68.56 -28.91 -103.66
N LYS A 330 69.26 -27.92 -103.09
CA LYS A 330 69.11 -26.53 -103.49
C LYS A 330 69.52 -26.30 -104.94
N HIS A 331 70.59 -26.94 -105.41
CA HIS A 331 71.02 -26.86 -106.80
C HIS A 331 70.02 -27.55 -107.74
N THR A 332 69.44 -28.68 -107.35
CA THR A 332 68.41 -29.37 -108.13
C THR A 332 67.12 -28.56 -108.12
N ILE A 333 66.70 -27.98 -107.00
CA ILE A 333 65.58 -27.03 -106.92
C ILE A 333 65.85 -25.86 -107.86
N ALA A 334 67.01 -25.21 -107.81
CA ALA A 334 67.35 -24.11 -108.70
C ALA A 334 67.43 -24.53 -110.18
N ASN A 335 67.87 -25.75 -110.47
CA ASN A 335 67.85 -26.31 -111.82
C ASN A 335 66.43 -26.61 -112.29
N TRP A 336 65.55 -27.11 -111.42
CA TRP A 336 64.15 -27.35 -111.70
C TRP A 336 63.40 -26.04 -111.88
N GLU A 337 63.63 -25.04 -111.03
CA GLU A 337 63.14 -23.67 -111.19
C GLU A 337 63.59 -23.09 -112.54
N ARG A 338 64.87 -23.25 -112.92
CA ARG A 338 65.37 -22.80 -114.23
C ARG A 338 64.79 -23.61 -115.41
N LYS A 339 64.57 -24.91 -115.26
CA LYS A 339 63.89 -25.72 -116.29
C LYS A 339 62.43 -25.29 -116.46
N VAL A 340 61.73 -25.02 -115.37
CA VAL A 340 60.38 -24.45 -115.37
C VAL A 340 60.38 -23.07 -116.04
N GLU A 341 61.37 -22.23 -115.76
CA GLU A 341 61.51 -20.92 -116.41
C GLU A 341 61.74 -21.05 -117.93
N ILE A 342 62.61 -21.97 -118.38
CA ILE A 342 62.85 -22.24 -119.81
C ILE A 342 61.60 -22.79 -120.50
N THR A 343 60.87 -23.71 -119.86
CA THR A 343 59.62 -24.24 -120.43
C THR A 343 58.53 -23.17 -120.45
N GLU A 344 58.44 -22.31 -119.44
CA GLU A 344 57.54 -21.15 -119.44
C GLU A 344 57.90 -20.13 -120.53
N VAL A 345 59.17 -19.81 -120.74
CA VAL A 345 59.63 -18.90 -121.80
C VAL A 345 59.37 -19.50 -123.18
N SER A 346 59.60 -20.82 -123.34
CA SER A 346 59.31 -21.55 -124.58
C SER A 346 57.80 -21.63 -124.85
N LEU A 347 56.99 -21.86 -123.83
CA LEU A 347 55.53 -21.83 -123.91
C LEU A 347 55.03 -20.42 -124.28
N ARG A 348 55.59 -19.37 -123.67
CA ARG A 348 55.30 -17.96 -124.03
C ARG A 348 55.74 -17.65 -125.48
N GLY A 349 56.85 -18.21 -125.95
CA GLY A 349 57.32 -18.11 -127.34
C GLY A 349 56.39 -18.78 -128.34
N LEU A 350 55.99 -20.03 -128.09
CA LEU A 350 55.03 -20.77 -128.90
C LEU A 350 53.65 -20.10 -128.89
N GLN A 351 53.21 -19.54 -127.76
CA GLN A 351 51.98 -18.75 -127.68
C GLN A 351 52.06 -17.45 -128.52
N ARG A 352 53.23 -16.81 -128.66
CA ARG A 352 53.40 -15.64 -129.55
C ARG A 352 53.43 -16.03 -131.02
N VAL A 353 54.04 -17.16 -131.38
CA VAL A 353 54.07 -17.69 -132.75
C VAL A 353 52.66 -18.15 -133.18
N CYS A 354 51.92 -18.87 -132.33
CA CYS A 354 50.52 -19.22 -132.61
C CYS A 354 49.60 -17.98 -132.74
N LYS A 355 49.90 -16.88 -132.03
CA LYS A 355 49.17 -15.60 -132.16
C LYS A 355 49.53 -14.79 -133.42
N HIS A 356 50.67 -15.05 -134.07
CA HIS A 356 51.06 -14.41 -135.34
C HIS A 356 50.73 -15.26 -136.58
N VAL A 357 50.70 -16.59 -136.45
CA VAL A 357 50.38 -17.55 -137.55
C VAL A 357 48.87 -17.65 -137.83
N THR A 358 48.03 -16.99 -137.03
CA THR A 358 46.57 -16.85 -137.29
C THR A 358 46.22 -15.64 -138.16
N LYS A 359 47.19 -14.84 -138.65
CA LYS A 359 46.92 -13.63 -139.47
C LYS A 359 47.45 -13.60 -140.91
N ASP A 360 48.40 -14.43 -141.35
CA ASP A 360 48.80 -14.48 -142.77
C ASP A 360 49.28 -15.87 -143.20
N GLY A 361 48.69 -16.39 -144.28
CA GLY A 361 48.81 -17.78 -144.70
C GLY A 361 50.11 -18.15 -145.42
N ARG A 362 50.73 -19.24 -144.96
CA ARG A 362 51.20 -20.41 -145.74
C ARG A 362 51.92 -21.38 -144.79
N LEU A 363 51.40 -22.61 -144.72
CA LEU A 363 52.01 -23.74 -144.02
C LEU A 363 53.15 -24.34 -144.86
N PRO A 364 54.19 -24.86 -144.19
CA PRO A 364 54.76 -26.13 -144.62
C PRO A 364 54.70 -27.20 -143.51
N LYS A 365 54.13 -28.34 -143.94
CA LYS A 365 54.46 -29.76 -143.64
C LYS A 365 55.85 -29.97 -143.01
N LEU A 366 56.15 -30.99 -142.19
CA LEU A 366 55.50 -32.21 -141.72
C LEU A 366 56.50 -32.84 -140.72
N GLN A 367 55.98 -33.65 -139.79
CA GLN A 367 56.61 -34.90 -139.29
C GLN A 367 57.90 -34.75 -138.45
N SER A 368 58.15 -35.53 -137.39
CA SER A 368 57.64 -36.85 -137.00
C SER A 368 58.17 -37.22 -135.61
N CYS A 369 57.34 -37.96 -134.87
CA CYS A 369 57.68 -39.19 -134.13
C CYS A 369 58.70 -39.13 -132.98
N GLN A 370 58.23 -39.40 -131.75
CA GLN A 370 58.40 -40.68 -131.01
C GLN A 370 59.66 -40.62 -130.11
N LYS A 371 59.73 -41.16 -128.89
CA LYS A 371 58.88 -42.01 -128.05
C LYS A 371 59.48 -41.99 -126.63
N MET A 372 58.61 -42.29 -125.65
CA MET A 372 58.80 -43.04 -124.39
C MET A 372 60.04 -42.78 -123.50
N GLU A 373 59.81 -42.52 -122.21
CA GLU A 373 59.75 -43.57 -121.17
C GLU A 373 59.40 -42.95 -119.79
N GLN A 374 58.35 -43.49 -119.16
CA GLN A 374 58.21 -43.60 -117.68
C GLN A 374 58.89 -44.93 -117.25
N PRO A 375 58.90 -45.39 -115.97
CA PRO A 375 58.45 -44.80 -114.69
C PRO A 375 59.46 -45.02 -113.52
N GLU A 376 59.03 -44.67 -112.30
CA GLU A 376 59.20 -45.36 -110.98
C GLU A 376 59.43 -44.30 -109.87
N ALA A 377 58.48 -44.04 -108.98
CA ALA A 377 57.98 -44.87 -107.86
C ALA A 377 59.09 -45.22 -106.85
N GLY A 378 59.05 -44.58 -105.67
CA GLY A 378 59.96 -44.88 -104.57
C GLY A 378 59.65 -44.04 -103.33
N ILE A 379 58.78 -44.60 -102.48
CA ILE A 379 58.68 -44.56 -100.99
C ILE A 379 58.92 -43.22 -100.30
#